data_AF-A0A2I0NQ10-F1
#
_entry.id   AF-A0A2I0NQ10-F1
#
_cell.length_a   1.000
_cell.length_b   1.000
_cell.length_c   1.000
_cell.angle_alpha   90.00
_cell.angle_beta   90.00
_cell.angle_gamma   90.00
#
_symmetry.space_group_name_H-M   'P 1'
#
loop_
_entity.id
_entity.type
_entity.pdbx_description
1 polymer ?
#
loop_
_entity_poly.entity_id
_entity_poly.type
_entity_poly.pdbx_seq_one_letter_code
_entity_poly.pdbx_strand_id
1 'polypeptide(L)'
;NEYTKAAIMPMRGHYNVTGSGQVWGWQFGFPYAVDLSRGYARYNPGETTSNDLLRRDEVDAVFVLGSDPGAHFPFSSVKKIYDRPSVAIDPHETPTTEVCKVHVPVAFVGVEVGGCAYRMDNVPIETRKVVEPPEGMMTDEEFLKRVLARVKEIQGV
;
A
#
# COMPACT_ATOMS: atom_id res chain seq x y z
N ASN A 1 36.62 6.06 -1.30
CA ASN A 1 36.86 5.46 0.03
C ASN A 1 38.33 5.24 0.35
N GLU A 2 39.28 5.52 -0.55
CA GLU A 2 40.72 5.29 -0.27
C GLU A 2 41.30 6.21 0.82
N TYR A 3 40.74 7.42 1.00
CA TYR A 3 41.23 8.39 1.99
C TYR A 3 40.30 8.54 3.21
N THR A 4 39.00 8.29 3.06
CA THR A 4 38.00 8.29 4.14
C THR A 4 36.80 7.46 3.72
N LYS A 5 36.27 6.66 4.64
CA LYS A 5 35.02 5.91 4.46
C LYS A 5 33.83 6.77 4.87
N ALA A 6 32.91 7.00 3.94
CA ALA A 6 31.62 7.64 4.20
C ALA A 6 30.48 6.80 3.63
N ALA A 7 29.29 6.95 4.23
CA ALA A 7 28.04 6.35 3.78
C ALA A 7 26.87 7.31 4.05
N ILE A 8 25.78 7.14 3.31
CA ILE A 8 24.53 7.88 3.49
C ILE A 8 23.39 6.88 3.66
N MET A 9 22.42 7.22 4.51
CA MET A 9 21.23 6.41 4.74
C MET A 9 20.00 7.30 4.66
N PRO A 10 19.02 6.97 3.80
CA PRO A 10 17.76 7.70 3.78
C PRO A 10 16.96 7.40 5.05
N MET A 11 16.48 8.44 5.72
CA MET A 11 15.56 8.32 6.85
C MET A 11 14.16 7.98 6.34
N ARG A 12 13.93 6.70 6.04
CA ARG A 12 12.65 6.18 5.54
C ARG A 12 11.58 6.33 6.63
N GLY A 13 10.35 6.66 6.22
CA GLY A 13 9.23 6.98 7.11
C GLY A 13 8.62 5.76 7.81
N HIS A 14 7.53 5.22 7.26
CA HIS A 14 6.82 4.09 7.85
C HIS A 14 7.70 2.85 8.01
N TYR A 15 7.42 2.08 9.06
CA TYR A 15 8.21 0.91 9.49
C TYR A 15 8.49 -0.10 8.36
N ASN A 16 7.61 -0.19 7.35
CA ASN A 16 7.75 -1.12 6.23
C ASN A 16 7.66 -0.46 4.83
N VAL A 17 7.87 0.85 4.71
CA VAL A 17 7.94 1.51 3.39
C VAL A 17 9.09 0.97 2.54
N THR A 18 10.16 0.50 3.19
CA THR A 18 11.25 -0.19 2.50
C THR A 18 10.79 -1.55 1.99
N GLY A 19 10.02 -2.30 2.76
CA GLY A 19 9.62 -3.66 2.39
C GLY A 19 8.65 -3.68 1.22
N SER A 20 7.69 -2.75 1.17
CA SER A 20 6.83 -2.62 -0.02
C SER A 20 7.68 -2.39 -1.28
N GLY A 21 8.65 -1.47 -1.23
CA GLY A 21 9.55 -1.21 -2.34
C GLY A 21 10.46 -2.39 -2.70
N GLN A 22 10.91 -3.17 -1.71
CA GLN A 22 11.67 -4.41 -1.95
C GLN A 22 10.80 -5.44 -2.68
N VAL A 23 9.57 -5.66 -2.20
CA VAL A 23 8.61 -6.61 -2.79
C VAL A 23 8.30 -6.24 -4.24
N TRP A 24 7.97 -4.97 -4.51
CA TRP A 24 7.75 -4.49 -5.88
C TRP A 24 9.01 -4.67 -6.74
N GLY A 25 10.18 -4.39 -6.16
CA GLY A 25 11.48 -4.53 -6.83
C GLY A 25 11.75 -5.94 -7.34
N TRP A 26 11.56 -6.98 -6.52
CA TRP A 26 11.80 -8.36 -6.99
C TRP A 26 10.67 -8.92 -7.83
N GLN A 27 9.42 -8.46 -7.68
CA GLN A 27 8.29 -8.95 -8.49
C GLN A 27 8.24 -8.32 -9.88
N PHE A 28 8.53 -7.03 -9.98
CA PHE A 28 8.28 -6.24 -11.20
C PHE A 28 9.51 -5.47 -11.70
N GLY A 29 10.62 -5.48 -10.95
CA GLY A 29 11.84 -4.75 -11.29
C GLY A 29 11.86 -3.27 -10.86
N PHE A 30 10.79 -2.77 -10.23
CA PHE A 30 10.63 -1.35 -9.90
C PHE A 30 10.06 -1.15 -8.48
N PRO A 31 10.43 -0.09 -7.75
CA PRO A 31 10.11 0.03 -6.31
C PRO A 31 8.74 0.65 -5.98
N TYR A 32 8.06 1.32 -6.92
CA TYR A 32 6.73 1.93 -6.75
C TYR A 32 6.21 2.40 -8.12
N ALA A 33 5.03 3.03 -8.20
CA ALA A 33 4.48 3.62 -9.44
C ALA A 33 4.47 2.64 -10.63
N VAL A 34 4.18 1.37 -10.35
CA VAL A 34 4.16 0.29 -11.34
C VAL A 34 2.81 0.27 -12.05
N ASP A 35 2.82 0.45 -13.37
CA ASP A 35 1.66 0.30 -14.25
C ASP A 35 1.68 -1.10 -14.90
N LEU A 36 0.59 -1.86 -14.71
CA LEU A 36 0.39 -3.20 -15.25
C LEU A 36 -0.69 -3.27 -16.34
N SER A 37 -1.25 -2.13 -16.77
CA SER A 37 -2.38 -2.04 -17.71
C SER A 37 -2.14 -2.74 -19.05
N ARG A 38 -0.88 -2.91 -19.47
CA ARG A 38 -0.49 -3.55 -20.74
C ARG A 38 -0.09 -5.03 -20.60
N GLY A 39 -0.28 -5.63 -19.43
CA GLY A 39 0.11 -7.02 -19.16
C GLY A 39 1.61 -7.21 -18.84
N TYR A 40 2.38 -6.12 -18.73
CA TYR A 40 3.76 -6.11 -18.26
C TYR A 40 4.03 -4.83 -17.47
N ALA A 41 5.07 -4.85 -16.63
CA ALA A 41 5.42 -3.74 -15.75
C ALA A 41 6.02 -2.55 -16.51
N ARG A 42 5.45 -1.37 -16.29
CA ARG A 42 6.02 -0.06 -16.69
C ARG A 42 6.20 0.81 -15.46
N TYR A 43 7.21 1.69 -15.48
CA TYR A 43 7.58 2.51 -14.33
C TYR A 43 7.95 3.92 -14.78
N ASN A 44 7.07 4.88 -14.50
CA ASN A 44 7.24 6.28 -14.87
C ASN A 44 6.72 7.22 -13.77
N PRO A 45 7.46 7.44 -12.66
CA PRO A 45 7.07 8.44 -11.68
C PRO A 45 6.89 9.84 -12.32
N GLY A 46 5.81 10.54 -11.98
CA GLY A 46 5.33 11.74 -12.68
C GLY A 46 4.21 11.44 -13.69
N GLU A 47 4.16 10.20 -14.21
CA GLU A 47 3.05 9.69 -15.01
C GLU A 47 2.17 8.76 -14.16
N THR A 48 2.75 7.74 -13.52
CA THR A 48 2.02 6.61 -12.92
C THR A 48 1.95 6.65 -11.39
N THR A 49 2.23 7.79 -10.75
CA THR A 49 2.03 7.92 -9.29
C THR A 49 0.58 8.26 -8.95
N SER A 50 0.14 7.89 -7.74
CA SER A 50 -1.24 8.07 -7.30
C SER A 50 -1.72 9.52 -7.41
N ASN A 51 -0.88 10.51 -7.04
CA ASN A 51 -1.26 11.92 -7.13
C ASN A 51 -1.34 12.41 -8.58
N ASP A 52 -0.45 11.94 -9.46
CA ASP A 52 -0.49 12.32 -10.88
C ASP A 52 -1.76 11.79 -11.53
N LEU A 53 -2.05 10.50 -11.33
CA LEU A 53 -3.24 9.82 -11.86
C LEU A 53 -4.55 10.45 -11.35
N LEU A 54 -4.64 10.73 -10.04
CA LEU A 54 -5.84 11.36 -9.45
C LEU A 54 -6.05 12.78 -9.98
N ARG A 55 -5.00 13.60 -10.02
CA ARG A 55 -5.11 15.01 -10.43
C ARG A 55 -5.40 15.18 -11.91
N ARG A 56 -4.94 14.25 -12.76
CA ARG A 56 -5.26 14.19 -14.19
C ARG A 56 -6.56 13.45 -14.51
N ASP A 57 -7.25 12.93 -13.48
CA ASP A 57 -8.54 12.25 -13.62
C ASP A 57 -8.45 10.95 -14.45
N GLU A 58 -7.31 10.27 -14.43
CA GLU A 58 -6.98 9.12 -15.30
C GLU A 58 -7.39 7.75 -14.74
N VAL A 59 -7.79 7.70 -13.47
CA VAL A 59 -8.29 6.48 -12.81
C VAL A 59 -9.80 6.53 -12.67
N ASP A 60 -10.46 5.38 -12.62
CA ASP A 60 -11.91 5.24 -12.44
C ASP A 60 -12.29 4.72 -11.05
N ALA A 61 -11.36 4.07 -10.34
CA ALA A 61 -11.52 3.60 -8.96
C ALA A 61 -10.23 3.80 -8.14
N VAL A 62 -10.37 3.80 -6.81
CA VAL A 62 -9.25 3.95 -5.88
C VAL A 62 -9.24 2.84 -4.84
N PHE A 63 -8.09 2.21 -4.64
CA PHE A 63 -7.91 1.18 -3.62
C PHE A 63 -6.74 1.57 -2.71
N VAL A 64 -7.05 1.87 -1.45
CA VAL A 64 -6.07 2.29 -0.45
C VAL A 64 -5.84 1.14 0.53
N LEU A 65 -4.57 0.80 0.75
CA LEU A 65 -4.14 -0.27 1.65
C LEU A 65 -3.12 0.28 2.65
N GLY A 66 -3.47 0.27 3.94
CA GLY A 66 -2.59 0.63 5.06
C GLY A 66 -1.94 2.01 4.93
N SER A 67 -2.70 3.00 4.47
CA SER A 67 -2.23 4.37 4.23
C SER A 67 -3.37 5.36 4.36
N ASP A 68 -3.05 6.62 4.68
CA ASP A 68 -4.03 7.66 4.93
C ASP A 68 -3.91 8.87 3.96
N PRO A 69 -4.17 8.70 2.65
CA PRO A 69 -4.18 9.80 1.68
C PRO A 69 -5.22 10.88 2.00
N GLY A 70 -6.33 10.56 2.68
CA GLY A 70 -7.32 11.52 3.15
C GLY A 70 -6.71 12.64 4.01
N ALA A 71 -5.75 12.30 4.88
CA ALA A 71 -5.03 13.29 5.69
C ALA A 71 -3.78 13.86 5.00
N HIS A 72 -3.11 13.06 4.15
CA HIS A 72 -1.74 13.36 3.71
C HIS A 72 -1.60 13.75 2.22
N PHE A 73 -2.64 13.60 1.41
CA PHE A 73 -2.62 14.07 0.02
C PHE A 73 -3.14 15.52 -0.11
N PRO A 74 -2.76 16.23 -1.18
CA PRO A 74 -3.38 17.49 -1.52
C PRO A 74 -4.90 17.36 -1.63
N PHE A 75 -5.63 18.37 -1.17
CA PHE A 75 -7.10 18.39 -1.20
C PHE A 75 -7.67 18.07 -2.60
N SER A 76 -7.00 18.52 -3.67
CA SER A 76 -7.39 18.21 -5.04
C SER A 76 -7.44 16.71 -5.34
N SER A 77 -6.54 15.92 -4.75
CA SER A 77 -6.49 14.47 -4.92
C SER A 77 -7.51 13.79 -4.01
N VAL A 78 -7.66 14.25 -2.76
CA VAL A 78 -8.66 13.73 -1.81
C VAL A 78 -10.07 13.88 -2.35
N LYS A 79 -10.38 15.02 -2.98
CA LYS A 79 -11.67 15.23 -3.66
C LYS A 79 -11.92 14.17 -4.74
N LYS A 80 -10.90 13.80 -5.51
CA LYS A 80 -11.00 12.77 -6.54
C LYS A 80 -11.26 11.38 -5.95
N ILE A 81 -10.67 11.07 -4.79
CA ILE A 81 -10.95 9.83 -4.04
C ILE A 81 -12.41 9.82 -3.57
N TYR A 82 -12.89 10.94 -3.02
CA TYR A 82 -14.27 11.09 -2.59
C TYR A 82 -15.29 10.95 -3.73
N ASP A 83 -14.99 11.47 -4.91
CA ASP A 83 -15.92 11.45 -6.05
C ASP A 83 -16.01 10.07 -6.75
N ARG A 84 -15.08 9.13 -6.44
CA ARG A 84 -14.93 7.84 -7.14
C ARG A 84 -15.36 6.65 -6.29
N PRO A 85 -15.65 5.48 -6.92
CA PRO A 85 -15.59 4.20 -6.24
C PRO A 85 -14.25 4.05 -5.54
N SER A 86 -14.27 3.88 -4.23
CA SER A 86 -13.06 3.83 -3.43
C SER A 86 -13.18 2.92 -2.22
N VAL A 87 -12.10 2.20 -1.92
CA VAL A 87 -12.00 1.27 -0.80
C VAL A 87 -10.79 1.64 0.04
N ALA A 88 -10.96 1.68 1.37
CA ALA A 88 -9.90 1.82 2.35
C ALA A 88 -9.78 0.53 3.16
N ILE A 89 -8.61 -0.10 3.12
CA ILE A 89 -8.25 -1.20 4.02
C ILE A 89 -7.31 -0.62 5.06
N ASP A 90 -7.83 -0.46 6.27
CA ASP A 90 -7.07 0.11 7.37
C ASP A 90 -7.67 -0.41 8.69
N PRO A 91 -6.85 -0.77 9.68
CA PRO A 91 -7.35 -1.19 10.98
C PRO A 91 -7.95 -0.03 11.80
N HIS A 92 -7.68 1.23 11.44
CA HIS A 92 -8.21 2.43 12.11
C HIS A 92 -9.28 3.14 11.28
N GLU A 93 -10.12 3.91 11.97
CA GLU A 93 -10.86 5.01 11.36
C GLU A 93 -9.92 6.18 11.12
N THR A 94 -9.85 6.65 9.87
CA THR A 94 -8.94 7.73 9.43
C THR A 94 -9.69 8.69 8.51
N PRO A 95 -9.16 9.89 8.22
CA PRO A 95 -9.70 10.73 7.17
C PRO A 95 -9.87 10.00 5.82
N THR A 96 -9.05 8.99 5.54
CA THR A 96 -9.23 8.12 4.37
C THR A 96 -10.48 7.26 4.45
N THR A 97 -10.77 6.64 5.60
CA THR A 97 -11.99 5.82 5.75
C THR A 97 -13.26 6.66 5.60
N GLU A 98 -13.21 7.93 6.02
CA GLU A 98 -14.31 8.89 5.87
C GLU A 98 -14.55 9.33 4.42
N VAL A 99 -13.50 9.45 3.60
CA VAL A 99 -13.65 9.85 2.19
C VAL A 99 -13.91 8.67 1.25
N CYS A 100 -13.52 7.45 1.65
CA CYS A 100 -13.73 6.24 0.88
C CYS A 100 -15.18 5.73 0.94
N LYS A 101 -15.62 4.97 -0.08
CA LYS A 101 -16.99 4.41 -0.13
C LYS A 101 -17.15 3.15 0.73
N VAL A 102 -16.06 2.42 0.93
CA VAL A 102 -16.02 1.20 1.73
C VAL A 102 -14.79 1.25 2.62
N HIS A 103 -14.98 1.02 3.91
CA HIS A 103 -13.92 0.73 4.86
C HIS A 103 -13.92 -0.75 5.20
N VAL A 104 -12.75 -1.38 5.10
CA VAL A 104 -12.52 -2.77 5.46
C VAL A 104 -11.51 -2.81 6.62
N PRO A 105 -11.96 -3.06 7.86
CA PRO A 105 -11.05 -3.26 8.97
C PRO A 105 -10.31 -4.60 8.83
N VAL A 106 -9.06 -4.61 9.24
CA VAL A 106 -8.14 -5.76 9.19
C VAL A 106 -7.31 -5.83 10.47
N ALA A 107 -6.65 -6.95 10.71
CA ALA A 107 -5.80 -7.15 11.88
C ALA A 107 -4.48 -6.33 11.81
N PHE A 108 -3.99 -5.88 12.95
CA PHE A 108 -2.75 -5.11 13.06
C PHE A 108 -1.49 -5.97 12.89
N VAL A 109 -0.69 -5.69 11.85
CA VAL A 109 0.64 -6.30 11.66
C VAL A 109 1.60 -5.86 12.76
N GLY A 110 2.23 -6.82 13.43
CA GLY A 110 3.15 -6.61 14.55
C GLY A 110 2.46 -6.45 15.91
N VAL A 111 1.13 -6.60 15.98
CA VAL A 111 0.37 -6.58 17.24
C VAL A 111 -0.56 -7.78 17.31
N GLU A 112 -1.43 -7.96 16.32
CA GLU A 112 -2.44 -9.03 16.25
C GLU A 112 -2.07 -10.15 15.28
N VAL A 113 -1.23 -9.83 14.29
CA VAL A 113 -0.67 -10.78 13.33
C VAL A 113 0.82 -10.56 13.17
N GLY A 114 1.57 -11.64 12.90
CA GLY A 114 2.98 -11.57 12.56
C GLY A 114 3.21 -11.08 11.13
N GLY A 115 4.47 -10.99 10.72
CA GLY A 115 4.82 -10.56 9.37
C GLY A 115 6.32 -10.30 9.19
N CYS A 116 6.68 -9.69 8.07
CA CYS A 116 8.05 -9.27 7.79
C CYS A 116 8.04 -7.79 7.41
N ALA A 117 8.90 -7.01 8.08
CA ALA A 117 9.11 -5.61 7.78
C ALA A 117 10.59 -5.33 7.50
N TYR A 118 10.86 -4.39 6.60
CA TYR A 118 12.23 -3.97 6.30
C TYR A 118 12.51 -2.63 6.93
N ARG A 119 13.57 -2.59 7.75
CA ARG A 119 14.08 -1.34 8.30
C ARG A 119 14.65 -0.45 7.19
N MET A 120 14.89 0.83 7.50
CA MET A 120 15.42 1.81 6.54
C MET A 120 16.74 1.42 5.87
N ASP A 121 17.52 0.51 6.46
CA ASP A 121 18.77 -0.04 5.94
C ASP A 121 18.60 -1.37 5.16
N ASN A 122 17.37 -1.74 4.83
CA ASN A 122 16.98 -2.98 4.14
C ASN A 122 17.18 -4.27 4.94
N VAL A 123 17.40 -4.18 6.25
CA VAL A 123 17.42 -5.37 7.11
C VAL A 123 15.98 -5.87 7.30
N PRO A 124 15.65 -7.12 6.89
CA PRO A 124 14.36 -7.72 7.18
C PRO A 124 14.26 -8.09 8.65
N ILE A 125 13.14 -7.75 9.28
CA ILE A 125 12.83 -7.99 10.68
C ILE A 125 11.46 -8.65 10.75
N GLU A 126 11.40 -9.79 11.41
CA GLU A 126 10.14 -10.47 11.70
C GLU A 126 9.34 -9.67 12.73
N THR A 127 8.13 -9.25 12.37
CA THR A 127 7.16 -8.68 13.29
C THR A 127 6.36 -9.80 13.93
N ARG A 128 6.13 -9.74 15.25
CA ARG A 128 5.49 -10.81 16.00
C ARG A 128 4.11 -10.41 16.49
N LYS A 129 3.22 -11.38 16.56
CA LYS A 129 1.94 -11.28 17.25
C LYS A 129 2.16 -11.18 18.77
N VAL A 130 1.41 -10.29 19.41
CA VAL A 130 1.46 -10.04 20.86
C VAL A 130 0.09 -10.32 21.50
N VAL A 131 -1.00 -10.09 20.77
CA VAL A 131 -2.38 -10.34 21.22
C VAL A 131 -3.20 -11.01 20.13
N GLU A 132 -4.33 -11.62 20.47
CA GLU A 132 -5.29 -12.14 19.49
C GLU A 132 -6.03 -10.99 18.80
N PRO A 133 -6.28 -11.07 17.47
CA PRO A 133 -7.17 -10.13 16.80
C PRO A 133 -8.61 -10.27 17.32
N PRO A 134 -9.47 -9.25 17.13
CA PRO A 134 -10.89 -9.36 17.38
C PRO A 134 -11.52 -10.55 16.64
N GLU A 135 -12.53 -11.17 17.23
CA GLU A 135 -13.20 -12.34 16.64
C GLU A 135 -13.72 -12.02 15.23
N GLY A 136 -13.38 -12.88 14.27
CA GLY A 136 -13.79 -12.72 12.87
C GLY A 136 -12.97 -11.70 12.06
N MET A 137 -11.99 -11.01 12.67
CA MET A 137 -11.11 -10.08 11.96
C MET A 137 -10.17 -10.83 11.02
N MET A 138 -10.09 -10.38 9.76
CA MET A 138 -9.18 -10.93 8.76
C MET A 138 -7.85 -10.19 8.77
N THR A 139 -6.79 -10.87 8.36
CA THR A 139 -5.53 -10.22 7.97
C THR A 139 -5.66 -9.53 6.60
N ASP A 140 -4.77 -8.59 6.30
CA ASP A 140 -4.66 -7.99 4.96
C ASP A 140 -4.57 -9.08 3.87
N GLU A 141 -3.72 -10.07 4.09
CA GLU A 141 -3.45 -11.14 3.12
C GLU A 141 -4.69 -12.02 2.86
N GLU A 142 -5.40 -12.42 3.91
CA GLU A 142 -6.63 -13.22 3.77
C GLU A 142 -7.71 -12.45 3.02
N PHE A 143 -7.89 -11.16 3.35
CA PHE A 143 -8.84 -10.31 2.64
C PHE A 143 -8.47 -10.17 1.16
N LEU A 144 -7.20 -9.82 0.86
CA LEU A 144 -6.72 -9.66 -0.51
C LEU A 144 -6.81 -10.94 -1.33
N LYS A 145 -6.57 -12.11 -0.73
CA LYS A 145 -6.78 -13.41 -1.39
C LYS A 145 -8.24 -13.64 -1.77
N ARG A 146 -9.19 -13.30 -0.88
CA ARG A 146 -10.63 -13.41 -1.17
C ARG A 146 -11.06 -12.45 -2.28
N VAL A 147 -10.57 -11.21 -2.24
CA VAL A 147 -10.81 -10.21 -3.30
C VAL A 147 -10.27 -10.72 -4.63
N LEU A 148 -9.03 -11.20 -4.68
CA LEU A 148 -8.41 -11.73 -5.89
C LEU A 148 -9.21 -12.91 -6.46
N ALA A 149 -9.62 -13.86 -5.61
CA ALA A 149 -10.46 -14.99 -6.04
C ALA A 149 -11.78 -14.52 -6.66
N ARG A 150 -12.44 -13.53 -6.05
CA ARG A 150 -13.69 -12.97 -6.57
C ARG A 150 -13.49 -12.22 -7.89
N VAL A 151 -12.41 -11.45 -8.03
CA VAL A 151 -12.07 -10.75 -9.28
C VAL A 151 -11.83 -11.74 -10.41
N LYS A 152 -11.10 -12.83 -10.14
CA LYS A 152 -10.85 -13.91 -11.10
C LYS A 152 -12.14 -14.58 -11.56
N GLU A 153 -13.03 -14.91 -10.64
CA GLU A 153 -14.35 -15.47 -10.94
C GLU A 153 -15.17 -14.55 -11.87
N ILE A 154 -15.19 -13.24 -11.58
CA ILE A 154 -15.87 -12.23 -12.40
C ILE A 154 -15.23 -12.12 -13.80
N GLN A 155 -13.91 -12.28 -13.89
CA GLN A 155 -13.16 -12.27 -15.15
C GLN A 155 -13.20 -13.59 -15.92
N GLY A 156 -13.72 -14.67 -15.31
CA GLY A 156 -13.76 -16.01 -15.92
C GLY A 156 -12.41 -16.70 -16.01
N VAL A 157 -11.47 -16.41 -15.09
CA VAL A 157 -10.11 -16.99 -15.03
C VAL A 157 -9.81 -17.66 -13.69
#